data_AF-A0A0W0U822-F1
#
_entry.id   AF-A0A0W0U822-F1
#
_cell.length_a   1.000
_cell.length_b   1.000
_cell.length_c   1.000
_cell.angle_alpha   90.00
_cell.angle_beta   90.00
_cell.angle_gamma   90.00
#
_symmetry.space_group_name_H-M   'P 1'
#
loop_
_entity.id
_entity.type
_entity.pdbx_description
1 polymer ?
#
loop_
_entity_poly.entity_id
_entity_poly.type
_entity_poly.pdbx_seq_one_letter_code
_entity_poly.pdbx_strand_id
1 'polypeptide(L)'
;MLMRFFSLFFIVLLASSCAKAPAHLPPVAIKAVQNRQVPSFNQVLVEGRINVNLHTGYARPQVILYGNPSDLIHVSTRVVNGMLIINLGSGYPRCGAVRAEIRGRYLNSFTYRGAGTITGTNLRSGLLDLAIDNPGRTTLGGSIVLRKVKISGGGNVQLSGVNGKYLQLTLLGKTRLQLAGMLNLAKLDLAGQSWVSMYWIKSDTLTIRARGKTFIQLAGIVNKLDVELWDTAHFNGRYLRSKRTFAKTHNKSVADIIAVKHQHTFATDASDIYFYNIPDTKADFMVFDGSVLDMRDWDQYALREYDRYNK
;
A
#
# COMPACT_ATOMS: atom_id res chain seq x y z
N MET A 1 -1.58 -26.49 -84.78
CA MET A 1 -2.65 -25.47 -84.56
C MET A 1 -3.62 -26.01 -83.52
N LEU A 2 -3.25 -25.91 -82.24
CA LEU A 2 -3.99 -26.50 -81.12
C LEU A 2 -4.48 -25.36 -80.20
N MET A 3 -5.42 -24.57 -80.71
CA MET A 3 -5.84 -23.29 -80.10
C MET A 3 -7.38 -23.19 -80.02
N ARG A 4 -8.08 -24.23 -79.50
CA ARG A 4 -9.54 -24.16 -79.32
C ARG A 4 -10.13 -24.88 -78.08
N PHE A 5 -9.34 -25.37 -77.13
CA PHE A 5 -9.87 -26.17 -76.00
C PHE A 5 -9.56 -25.67 -74.59
N PHE A 6 -9.16 -24.40 -74.41
CA PHE A 6 -8.77 -23.87 -73.08
C PHE A 6 -9.74 -22.88 -72.43
N SER A 7 -10.87 -22.53 -73.05
CA SER A 7 -11.79 -21.51 -72.50
C SER A 7 -13.03 -22.04 -71.77
N LEU A 8 -13.18 -23.36 -71.59
CA LEU A 8 -14.37 -23.95 -70.95
C LEU A 8 -14.14 -24.60 -69.57
N PHE A 9 -12.90 -24.60 -69.06
CA PHE A 9 -12.59 -25.16 -67.74
C PHE A 9 -12.48 -24.12 -66.61
N PHE A 10 -12.67 -22.83 -66.89
CA PHE A 10 -12.52 -21.75 -65.89
C PHE A 10 -13.86 -21.18 -65.35
N ILE A 11 -15.00 -21.81 -65.66
CA ILE A 11 -16.33 -21.35 -65.20
C ILE A 11 -16.97 -22.30 -64.15
N VAL A 12 -16.37 -23.46 -63.86
CA VAL A 12 -16.92 -24.43 -62.89
C VAL A 12 -16.26 -24.34 -61.50
N LEU A 13 -15.21 -23.54 -61.33
CA LEU A 13 -14.44 -23.41 -60.08
C LEU A 13 -14.72 -22.11 -59.28
N LEU A 14 -15.90 -21.50 -59.49
CA LEU A 14 -16.36 -20.32 -58.73
C LEU A 14 -17.65 -20.56 -57.92
N ALA A 15 -18.12 -21.82 -57.84
CA ALA A 15 -19.28 -22.20 -57.05
C ALA A 15 -18.93 -22.91 -55.72
N SER A 16 -17.70 -22.76 -55.22
CA SER A 16 -17.33 -23.19 -53.87
C SER A 16 -17.84 -22.17 -52.85
N SER A 17 -19.11 -22.37 -52.50
CA SER A 17 -19.82 -21.78 -51.37
C SER A 17 -18.90 -21.57 -50.16
N CYS A 18 -18.61 -20.30 -49.85
CA CYS A 18 -18.22 -19.90 -48.51
C CYS A 18 -19.43 -20.09 -47.59
N ALA A 19 -19.61 -21.30 -47.07
CA ALA A 19 -20.37 -21.50 -45.86
C ALA A 19 -19.62 -20.76 -44.75
N LYS A 20 -20.03 -19.52 -44.46
CA LYS A 20 -19.63 -18.80 -43.25
C LYS A 20 -19.97 -19.71 -42.09
N ALA A 21 -18.96 -20.29 -41.45
CA ALA A 21 -19.13 -20.92 -40.15
C ALA A 21 -19.86 -19.90 -39.26
N PRO A 22 -20.94 -20.30 -38.57
CA PRO A 22 -21.63 -19.39 -37.66
C PRO A 22 -20.58 -18.85 -36.70
N ALA A 23 -20.46 -17.52 -36.64
CA ALA A 23 -19.61 -16.87 -35.66
C ALA A 23 -20.00 -17.44 -34.29
N HIS A 24 -19.10 -18.20 -33.68
CA HIS A 24 -19.30 -18.70 -32.33
C HIS A 24 -19.22 -17.47 -31.44
N LEU A 25 -20.36 -16.80 -31.25
CA LEU A 25 -20.50 -15.71 -30.31
C LEU A 25 -20.00 -16.27 -28.97
N PRO A 26 -18.96 -15.68 -28.36
CA PRO A 26 -18.57 -16.10 -27.02
C PRO A 26 -19.82 -16.03 -26.15
N PRO A 27 -20.11 -17.05 -25.33
CA PRO A 27 -21.32 -17.08 -24.53
C PRO A 27 -21.42 -15.76 -23.77
N VAL A 28 -22.53 -15.05 -23.99
CA VAL A 28 -22.82 -13.79 -23.30
C VAL A 28 -22.62 -14.05 -21.82
N ALA A 29 -21.67 -13.33 -21.20
CA ALA A 29 -21.34 -13.53 -19.81
C ALA A 29 -22.56 -13.15 -18.96
N ILE A 30 -23.36 -14.14 -18.57
CA ILE A 30 -24.51 -13.95 -17.70
C ILE A 30 -23.97 -13.48 -16.35
N LYS A 31 -24.20 -12.20 -16.04
CA LYS A 31 -23.87 -11.61 -14.74
C LYS A 31 -25.08 -11.79 -13.82
N ALA A 32 -24.92 -12.58 -12.76
CA ALA A 32 -25.90 -12.73 -11.71
C ALA A 32 -25.57 -11.84 -10.51
N VAL A 33 -26.63 -11.53 -9.75
CA VAL A 33 -26.57 -10.84 -8.47
C VAL A 33 -27.13 -11.77 -7.39
N GLN A 34 -26.33 -12.06 -6.36
CA GLN A 34 -26.79 -12.85 -5.20
C GLN A 34 -26.79 -11.99 -3.94
N ASN A 35 -27.97 -11.78 -3.36
CA ASN A 35 -28.13 -11.10 -2.08
C ASN A 35 -28.08 -12.11 -0.95
N ARG A 36 -27.06 -12.03 -0.10
CA ARG A 36 -26.88 -12.91 1.06
C ARG A 36 -27.14 -12.11 2.34
N GLN A 37 -28.22 -12.47 3.03
CA GLN A 37 -28.48 -11.98 4.38
C GLN A 37 -27.50 -12.65 5.33
N VAL A 38 -26.88 -11.86 6.20
CA VAL A 38 -25.89 -12.35 7.15
C VAL A 38 -26.17 -11.76 8.53
N PRO A 39 -25.82 -12.48 9.61
CA PRO A 39 -25.84 -11.92 10.96
C PRO A 39 -24.95 -10.68 11.06
N SER A 40 -25.08 -9.95 12.17
CA SER A 40 -24.22 -8.80 12.42
C SER A 40 -22.75 -9.16 12.51
N PHE A 41 -21.90 -8.35 11.88
CA PHE A 41 -20.46 -8.46 11.93
C PHE A 41 -19.82 -7.07 12.03
N ASN A 42 -18.60 -7.05 12.57
CA ASN A 42 -17.73 -5.88 12.57
C ASN A 42 -16.29 -6.24 12.17
N GLN A 43 -16.03 -7.52 11.90
CA GLN A 43 -14.78 -8.02 11.34
C GLN A 43 -15.07 -8.67 10.00
N VAL A 44 -14.14 -8.55 9.06
CA VAL A 44 -14.28 -9.12 7.73
C VAL A 44 -12.97 -9.82 7.36
N LEU A 45 -13.08 -11.08 6.94
CA LEU A 45 -12.03 -11.87 6.33
C LEU A 45 -12.47 -12.24 4.91
N VAL A 46 -11.68 -11.85 3.92
CA VAL A 46 -11.89 -12.22 2.53
C VAL A 46 -10.68 -13.01 2.03
N GLU A 47 -10.95 -14.17 1.45
CA GLU A 47 -9.93 -15.05 0.88
C GLU A 47 -10.26 -15.42 -0.57
N GLY A 48 -9.25 -15.38 -1.43
CA GLY A 48 -9.36 -15.75 -2.84
C GLY A 48 -9.38 -14.55 -3.81
N ARG A 49 -9.77 -14.81 -5.06
CA ARG A 49 -9.72 -13.82 -6.13
C ARG A 49 -11.02 -13.02 -6.25
N ILE A 50 -11.24 -12.12 -5.29
CA ILE A 50 -12.50 -11.36 -5.15
C ILE A 50 -12.22 -9.85 -5.15
N ASN A 51 -12.94 -9.10 -5.98
CA ASN A 51 -13.00 -7.64 -5.86
C ASN A 51 -13.96 -7.26 -4.73
N VAL A 52 -13.55 -6.39 -3.81
CA VAL A 52 -14.32 -6.05 -2.61
C VAL A 52 -14.68 -4.58 -2.61
N ASN A 53 -15.94 -4.26 -2.34
CA ASN A 53 -16.39 -2.92 -2.03
C ASN A 53 -16.98 -2.89 -0.61
N LEU A 54 -16.32 -2.17 0.30
CA LEU A 54 -16.68 -2.05 1.70
C LEU A 54 -17.55 -0.82 1.94
N HIS A 55 -18.63 -1.01 2.70
CA HIS A 55 -19.53 0.06 3.11
C HIS A 55 -19.89 -0.06 4.58
N THR A 56 -19.92 1.07 5.28
CA THR A 56 -20.33 1.17 6.69
C THR A 56 -21.54 2.09 6.86
N GLY A 57 -22.18 2.08 8.02
CA GLY A 57 -23.36 2.90 8.33
C GLY A 57 -24.70 2.22 8.05
N TYR A 58 -24.71 0.96 7.64
CA TYR A 58 -25.93 0.22 7.35
C TYR A 58 -26.48 -0.43 8.62
N ALA A 59 -27.77 -0.24 8.91
CA ALA A 59 -28.44 -0.86 10.05
C ALA A 59 -28.62 -2.37 9.89
N ARG A 60 -28.79 -2.84 8.64
CA ARG A 60 -28.95 -4.25 8.28
C ARG A 60 -27.73 -4.71 7.48
N PRO A 61 -26.86 -5.54 8.07
CA PRO A 61 -25.69 -6.06 7.38
C PRO A 61 -26.07 -6.98 6.21
N GLN A 62 -25.31 -6.90 5.12
CA GLN A 62 -25.61 -7.63 3.90
C GLN A 62 -24.34 -7.87 3.09
N VAL A 63 -24.29 -9.00 2.37
CA VAL A 63 -23.30 -9.25 1.32
C VAL A 63 -24.02 -9.39 -0.03
N ILE A 64 -23.57 -8.65 -1.03
CA ILE A 64 -24.11 -8.74 -2.40
C ILE A 64 -22.99 -9.20 -3.32
N LEU A 65 -23.17 -10.34 -3.97
CA LEU A 65 -22.19 -10.90 -4.90
C LEU A 65 -22.60 -10.64 -6.34
N TYR A 66 -21.62 -10.28 -7.17
CA TYR A 66 -21.76 -10.09 -8.60
C TYR A 66 -20.76 -10.98 -9.33
N GLY A 67 -21.20 -11.71 -10.36
CA GLY A 67 -20.32 -12.58 -11.14
C GLY A 67 -21.11 -13.58 -11.99
N ASN A 68 -20.39 -14.49 -12.63
CA ASN A 68 -21.02 -15.61 -13.33
C ASN A 68 -21.62 -16.60 -12.30
N PRO A 69 -22.87 -17.08 -12.47
CA PRO A 69 -23.48 -18.06 -11.56
C PRO A 69 -22.57 -19.24 -11.22
N SER A 70 -21.87 -19.79 -12.22
CA SER A 70 -20.97 -20.94 -12.06
C SER A 70 -19.75 -20.64 -11.18
N ASP A 71 -19.33 -19.37 -11.07
CA ASP A 71 -18.30 -18.94 -10.13
C ASP A 71 -18.90 -18.61 -8.75
N LEU A 72 -20.09 -18.00 -8.72
CA LEU A 72 -20.73 -17.56 -7.48
C LEU A 72 -21.13 -18.72 -6.55
N ILE A 73 -21.44 -19.90 -7.09
CA ILE A 73 -21.71 -21.11 -6.29
C ILE A 73 -20.49 -21.55 -5.47
N HIS A 74 -19.27 -21.17 -5.88
CA HIS A 74 -18.03 -21.48 -5.16
C HIS A 74 -17.62 -20.39 -4.17
N VAL A 75 -18.40 -19.31 -4.05
CA VAL A 75 -18.22 -18.32 -2.99
C VAL A 75 -18.95 -18.84 -1.74
N SER A 76 -18.23 -19.07 -0.66
CA SER A 76 -18.80 -19.30 0.67
C SER A 76 -18.94 -17.98 1.43
N THR A 77 -20.00 -17.85 2.24
CA THR A 77 -20.23 -16.66 3.08
C THR A 77 -20.83 -17.12 4.40
N ARG A 78 -20.13 -16.83 5.51
CA ARG A 78 -20.60 -17.18 6.85
C ARG A 78 -20.16 -16.12 7.86
N VAL A 79 -20.90 -16.00 8.96
CA VAL A 79 -20.50 -15.16 10.09
C VAL A 79 -20.22 -16.06 11.29
N VAL A 80 -19.01 -15.95 11.85
CA VAL A 80 -18.58 -16.71 13.03
C VAL A 80 -18.01 -15.70 14.03
N ASN A 81 -18.54 -15.67 15.25
CA ASN A 81 -18.09 -14.77 16.33
C ASN A 81 -17.98 -13.28 15.89
N GLY A 82 -18.94 -12.78 15.12
CA GLY A 82 -18.96 -11.40 14.63
C GLY A 82 -17.97 -11.11 13.48
N MET A 83 -17.29 -12.13 12.95
CA MET A 83 -16.46 -12.05 11.76
C MET A 83 -17.19 -12.63 10.54
N LEU A 84 -17.39 -11.80 9.53
CA LEU A 84 -17.81 -12.22 8.20
C LEU A 84 -16.63 -12.87 7.49
N ILE A 85 -16.79 -14.11 7.05
CA ILE A 85 -15.81 -14.86 6.27
C ILE A 85 -16.39 -15.05 4.87
N ILE A 86 -15.68 -14.55 3.86
CA ILE A 86 -15.96 -14.75 2.44
C ILE A 86 -14.77 -15.48 1.83
N ASN A 87 -14.99 -16.68 1.29
CA ASN A 87 -13.92 -17.45 0.65
C ASN A 87 -14.39 -17.89 -0.73
N LEU A 88 -13.57 -17.61 -1.74
CA LEU A 88 -13.71 -18.16 -3.09
C LEU A 88 -12.67 -19.26 -3.27
N GLY A 89 -13.14 -20.47 -3.58
CA GLY A 89 -12.30 -21.66 -3.71
C GLY A 89 -11.14 -21.49 -4.70
N SER A 90 -10.07 -22.26 -4.46
CA SER A 90 -8.88 -22.27 -5.33
C SER A 90 -9.25 -22.61 -6.78
N GLY A 91 -8.61 -21.93 -7.74
CA GLY A 91 -8.88 -22.13 -9.16
C GLY A 91 -10.13 -21.40 -9.67
N TYR A 92 -10.80 -20.62 -8.82
CA TYR A 92 -11.89 -19.72 -9.20
C TYR A 92 -11.47 -18.25 -9.01
N PRO A 93 -12.10 -17.31 -9.77
CA PRO A 93 -13.13 -17.57 -10.76
C PRO A 93 -12.57 -18.06 -12.10
N ARG A 94 -13.41 -18.76 -12.88
CA ARG A 94 -13.10 -19.30 -14.22
C ARG A 94 -13.82 -18.57 -15.34
N CYS A 95 -15.02 -18.05 -15.08
CA CYS A 95 -15.87 -17.47 -16.11
C CYS A 95 -15.90 -15.94 -16.07
N GLY A 96 -15.44 -15.31 -14.98
CA GLY A 96 -15.24 -13.86 -14.92
C GLY A 96 -14.97 -13.34 -13.52
N ALA A 97 -14.61 -12.06 -13.39
CA ALA A 97 -14.32 -11.48 -12.08
C ALA A 97 -15.53 -11.57 -11.12
N VAL A 98 -15.28 -12.01 -9.88
CA VAL A 98 -16.27 -11.98 -8.79
C VAL A 98 -16.08 -10.71 -7.99
N ARG A 99 -17.19 -10.03 -7.69
CA ARG A 99 -17.22 -8.83 -6.84
C ARG A 99 -18.15 -9.04 -5.65
N ALA A 100 -17.68 -8.70 -4.46
CA ALA A 100 -18.46 -8.67 -3.24
C ALA A 100 -18.65 -7.23 -2.76
N GLU A 101 -19.91 -6.81 -2.61
CA GLU A 101 -20.28 -5.60 -1.88
C GLU A 101 -20.66 -5.99 -0.45
N ILE A 102 -19.89 -5.48 0.52
CA ILE A 102 -20.01 -5.83 1.93
C ILE A 102 -20.54 -4.60 2.66
N ARG A 103 -21.74 -4.70 3.19
CA ARG A 103 -22.42 -3.63 3.92
C ARG A 103 -22.52 -4.00 5.39
N GLY A 104 -21.97 -3.17 6.27
CA GLY A 104 -22.03 -3.35 7.71
C GLY A 104 -22.34 -2.04 8.44
N ARG A 105 -22.46 -2.11 9.76
CA ARG A 105 -22.69 -0.91 10.59
C ARG A 105 -21.39 -0.15 10.83
N TYR A 106 -20.34 -0.85 11.24
CA TYR A 106 -19.00 -0.33 11.50
C TYR A 106 -17.96 -1.44 11.25
N LEU A 107 -16.69 -1.08 11.13
CA LEU A 107 -15.61 -2.01 10.80
C LEU A 107 -14.44 -1.88 11.81
N ASN A 108 -14.11 -2.96 12.49
CA ASN A 108 -13.02 -3.05 13.46
C ASN A 108 -11.82 -3.88 12.96
N SER A 109 -12.06 -4.81 12.03
CA SER A 109 -10.98 -5.58 11.41
C SER A 109 -11.31 -5.87 9.95
N PHE A 110 -10.31 -5.71 9.08
CA PHE A 110 -10.39 -6.16 7.70
C PHE A 110 -9.13 -6.90 7.31
N THR A 111 -9.31 -8.18 7.02
CA THR A 111 -8.27 -9.09 6.53
C THR A 111 -8.61 -9.50 5.10
N TYR A 112 -7.66 -9.32 4.19
CA TYR A 112 -7.78 -9.76 2.81
C TYR A 112 -6.56 -10.60 2.43
N ARG A 113 -6.79 -11.78 1.86
CA ARG A 113 -5.73 -12.66 1.33
C ARG A 113 -6.11 -13.17 -0.04
N GLY A 114 -5.39 -12.74 -1.06
CA GLY A 114 -5.66 -13.19 -2.42
C GLY A 114 -5.32 -12.12 -3.43
N ALA A 115 -6.12 -12.02 -4.49
CA ALA A 115 -5.87 -11.06 -5.56
C ALA A 115 -7.17 -10.41 -6.04
N GLY A 116 -7.22 -9.09 -5.96
CA GLY A 116 -8.38 -8.32 -6.39
C GLY A 116 -8.22 -6.84 -6.09
N THR A 117 -9.25 -6.07 -6.42
CA THR A 117 -9.32 -4.65 -6.05
C THR A 117 -10.17 -4.49 -4.79
N ILE A 118 -9.72 -3.69 -3.85
CA ILE A 118 -10.42 -3.40 -2.60
C ILE A 118 -10.75 -1.90 -2.58
N THR A 119 -12.02 -1.55 -2.45
CA THR A 119 -12.48 -0.17 -2.37
C THR A 119 -13.37 0.04 -1.15
N GLY A 120 -13.34 1.25 -0.58
CA GLY A 120 -14.28 1.68 0.45
C GLY A 120 -13.98 3.12 0.84
N THR A 121 -14.64 4.10 0.23
CA THR A 121 -14.24 5.51 0.27
C THR A 121 -14.90 6.34 1.38
N ASN A 122 -15.93 5.80 2.05
CA ASN A 122 -16.65 6.46 3.14
C ASN A 122 -16.86 5.52 4.33
N LEU A 123 -15.76 4.92 4.78
CA LEU A 123 -15.75 4.00 5.91
C LEU A 123 -15.79 4.77 7.24
N ARG A 124 -16.49 4.19 8.21
CA ARG A 124 -16.51 4.62 9.62
C ARG A 124 -15.97 3.48 10.46
N SER A 125 -14.86 3.72 11.16
CA SER A 125 -14.27 2.76 12.08
C SER A 125 -13.89 3.39 13.41
N GLY A 126 -13.90 2.59 14.47
CA GLY A 126 -13.50 3.00 15.82
C GLY A 126 -12.04 2.67 16.15
N LEU A 127 -11.65 1.40 16.04
CA LEU A 127 -10.26 0.94 16.12
C LEU A 127 -10.10 -0.14 15.06
N LEU A 128 -9.54 0.23 13.93
CA LEU A 128 -9.40 -0.64 12.76
C LEU A 128 -8.03 -1.29 12.72
N ASP A 129 -8.04 -2.61 12.66
CA ASP A 129 -6.90 -3.43 12.26
C ASP A 129 -7.04 -3.82 10.79
N LEU A 130 -5.97 -3.59 10.02
CA LEU A 130 -5.88 -3.96 8.60
C LEU A 130 -4.80 -5.00 8.39
N ALA A 131 -5.13 -6.08 7.70
CA ALA A 131 -4.18 -7.07 7.22
C ALA A 131 -4.46 -7.36 5.74
N ILE A 132 -3.65 -6.80 4.84
CA ILE A 132 -3.87 -6.89 3.40
C ILE A 132 -2.70 -7.63 2.78
N ASP A 133 -2.98 -8.82 2.25
CA ASP A 133 -2.07 -9.57 1.39
C ASP A 133 -2.68 -9.61 -0.02
N ASN A 134 -2.31 -8.62 -0.82
CA ASN A 134 -2.94 -8.37 -2.11
C ASN A 134 -1.94 -7.74 -3.10
N PRO A 135 -1.70 -8.34 -4.29
CA PRO A 135 -0.93 -7.72 -5.36
C PRO A 135 -1.69 -6.59 -6.07
N GLY A 136 -3.01 -6.52 -5.87
CA GLY A 136 -3.89 -5.52 -6.49
C GLY A 136 -3.88 -4.16 -5.80
N ARG A 137 -4.85 -3.32 -6.19
CA ARG A 137 -5.05 -1.98 -5.62
C ARG A 137 -5.99 -2.05 -4.42
N THR A 138 -5.65 -1.33 -3.36
CA THR A 138 -6.53 -1.08 -2.21
C THR A 138 -6.68 0.42 -2.00
N THR A 139 -7.92 0.92 -1.99
CA THR A 139 -8.24 2.32 -1.72
C THR A 139 -9.31 2.39 -0.66
N LEU A 140 -8.92 2.81 0.55
CA LEU A 140 -9.83 2.99 1.68
C LEU A 140 -9.83 4.47 2.10
N GLY A 141 -11.00 5.01 2.41
CA GLY A 141 -11.18 6.39 2.82
C GLY A 141 -12.37 6.54 3.76
N GLY A 142 -12.45 7.66 4.47
CA GLY A 142 -13.57 8.00 5.35
C GLY A 142 -13.10 8.57 6.68
N SER A 143 -13.78 8.20 7.77
CA SER A 143 -13.34 8.47 9.15
C SER A 143 -12.79 7.17 9.72
N ILE A 144 -11.50 6.94 9.49
CA ILE A 144 -10.85 5.66 9.81
C ILE A 144 -9.89 5.85 10.97
N VAL A 145 -10.16 5.24 12.10
CA VAL A 145 -9.21 5.24 13.22
C VAL A 145 -8.37 3.96 13.15
N LEU A 146 -7.10 4.07 12.78
CA LEU A 146 -6.18 2.94 12.63
C LEU A 146 -5.44 2.62 13.93
N ARG A 147 -5.29 1.32 14.22
CA ARG A 147 -4.44 0.81 15.30
C ARG A 147 -3.26 0.02 14.76
N LYS A 148 -3.53 -0.95 13.87
CA LYS A 148 -2.51 -1.82 13.29
C LYS A 148 -2.75 -1.99 11.79
N VAL A 149 -1.70 -1.88 11.00
CA VAL A 149 -1.76 -2.15 9.56
C VAL A 149 -0.60 -3.05 9.17
N LYS A 150 -0.92 -4.17 8.55
CA LYS A 150 0.04 -5.08 7.92
C LYS A 150 -0.29 -5.18 6.44
N ILE A 151 0.69 -4.88 5.58
CA ILE A 151 0.54 -4.95 4.11
C ILE A 151 1.63 -5.84 3.52
N SER A 152 1.22 -6.76 2.66
CA SER A 152 2.07 -7.64 1.87
C SER A 152 1.44 -7.90 0.50
N GLY A 153 2.02 -8.80 -0.30
CA GLY A 153 1.46 -9.24 -1.58
C GLY A 153 1.87 -8.38 -2.78
N GLY A 154 2.55 -7.25 -2.55
CA GLY A 154 3.15 -6.45 -3.62
C GLY A 154 2.25 -5.38 -4.26
N GLY A 155 1.10 -5.09 -3.64
CA GLY A 155 0.12 -4.14 -4.15
C GLY A 155 0.36 -2.67 -3.76
N ASN A 156 -0.52 -1.83 -4.30
CA ASN A 156 -0.60 -0.40 -3.97
C ASN A 156 -1.78 -0.15 -3.02
N VAL A 157 -1.50 0.46 -1.86
CA VAL A 157 -2.49 0.76 -0.82
C VAL A 157 -2.55 2.27 -0.61
N GLN A 158 -3.76 2.82 -0.66
CA GLN A 158 -4.07 4.21 -0.36
C GLN A 158 -5.09 4.26 0.77
N LEU A 159 -4.74 4.94 1.86
CA LEU A 159 -5.61 5.16 3.01
C LEU A 159 -5.79 6.67 3.22
N SER A 160 -7.02 7.16 3.23
CA SER A 160 -7.33 8.58 3.43
C SER A 160 -8.32 8.82 4.57
N GLY A 161 -8.27 10.01 5.16
CA GLY A 161 -9.12 10.38 6.29
C GLY A 161 -8.83 9.54 7.54
N VAL A 162 -7.57 9.15 7.70
CA VAL A 162 -7.15 8.32 8.82
C VAL A 162 -6.77 9.16 10.05
N ASN A 163 -7.01 8.59 11.22
CA ASN A 163 -6.53 9.09 12.51
C ASN A 163 -6.02 7.89 13.33
N GLY A 164 -5.19 8.12 14.34
CA GLY A 164 -4.71 7.06 15.21
C GLY A 164 -3.88 7.64 16.35
N LYS A 165 -4.03 7.07 17.55
CA LYS A 165 -3.27 7.49 18.73
C LYS A 165 -2.00 6.66 18.98
N TYR A 166 -1.89 5.48 18.38
CA TYR A 166 -0.77 4.56 18.57
C TYR A 166 -0.69 3.58 17.41
N LEU A 167 -0.44 4.10 16.21
CA LEU A 167 -0.43 3.32 14.99
C LEU A 167 0.85 2.48 14.88
N GLN A 168 0.69 1.19 14.58
CA GLN A 168 1.77 0.29 14.19
C GLN A 168 1.62 -0.12 12.73
N LEU A 169 2.67 0.10 11.94
CA LEU A 169 2.71 -0.21 10.52
C LEU A 169 3.77 -1.27 10.23
N THR A 170 3.40 -2.29 9.45
CA THR A 170 4.33 -3.30 8.94
C THR A 170 4.10 -3.49 7.44
N LEU A 171 5.13 -3.25 6.64
CA LEU A 171 5.11 -3.44 5.18
C LEU A 171 6.17 -4.45 4.78
N LEU A 172 5.78 -5.44 3.97
CA LEU A 172 6.65 -6.53 3.54
C LEU A 172 6.60 -6.70 2.02
N GLY A 173 7.70 -7.15 1.43
CA GLY A 173 7.76 -7.45 0.00
C GLY A 173 7.78 -6.19 -0.86
N LYS A 174 7.14 -6.22 -2.03
CA LYS A 174 7.18 -5.12 -3.02
C LYS A 174 5.98 -4.18 -2.90
N THR A 175 5.78 -3.56 -1.73
CA THR A 175 4.53 -2.85 -1.43
C THR A 175 4.66 -1.33 -1.50
N ARG A 176 3.57 -0.65 -1.84
CA ARG A 176 3.49 0.82 -1.77
C ARG A 176 2.33 1.25 -0.89
N LEU A 177 2.59 2.09 0.11
CA LEU A 177 1.57 2.68 0.98
C LEU A 177 1.60 4.21 0.88
N GLN A 178 0.46 4.80 0.56
CA GLN A 178 0.18 6.21 0.76
C GLN A 178 -0.88 6.37 1.84
N LEU A 179 -0.61 7.21 2.82
CA LEU A 179 -1.50 7.35 3.95
C LEU A 179 -1.65 8.83 4.32
N ALA A 180 -2.89 9.30 4.30
CA ALA A 180 -3.26 10.70 4.45
C ALA A 180 -4.21 10.91 5.63
N GLY A 181 -3.76 11.65 6.63
CA GLY A 181 -4.49 11.97 7.85
C GLY A 181 -3.56 12.44 8.97
N MET A 182 -4.10 12.77 10.14
CA MET A 182 -3.30 13.20 11.30
C MET A 182 -3.09 12.02 12.24
N LEU A 183 -1.83 11.65 12.49
CA LEU A 183 -1.53 10.35 13.10
C LEU A 183 -0.45 10.45 14.16
N ASN A 184 -0.66 9.73 15.24
CA ASN A 184 0.41 9.32 16.14
C ASN A 184 0.90 7.93 15.71
N LEU A 185 1.99 7.92 14.94
CA LEU A 185 2.71 6.74 14.51
C LEU A 185 3.71 6.35 15.58
N ALA A 186 3.57 5.15 16.14
CA ALA A 186 4.45 4.64 17.18
C ALA A 186 5.57 3.77 16.61
N LYS A 187 5.23 2.93 15.61
CA LYS A 187 6.16 1.97 15.02
C LYS A 187 5.96 1.82 13.53
N LEU A 188 7.07 1.77 12.80
CA LEU A 188 7.11 1.54 11.36
C LEU A 188 8.19 0.50 11.04
N ASP A 189 7.78 -0.70 10.67
CA ASP A 189 8.67 -1.79 10.23
C ASP A 189 8.50 -2.02 8.72
N LEU A 190 9.60 -1.89 7.95
CA LEU A 190 9.62 -2.18 6.52
C LEU A 190 10.65 -3.26 6.19
N ALA A 191 10.30 -4.15 5.26
CA ALA A 191 11.25 -5.08 4.66
C ALA A 191 10.99 -5.28 3.16
N GLY A 192 12.03 -5.66 2.42
CA GLY A 192 11.95 -6.00 1.01
C GLY A 192 12.09 -4.79 0.09
N GLN A 193 11.13 -4.58 -0.81
CA GLN A 193 11.08 -3.48 -1.78
C GLN A 193 9.87 -2.57 -1.50
N SER A 194 9.83 -2.01 -0.29
CA SER A 194 8.66 -1.29 0.21
C SER A 194 8.82 0.23 0.15
N TRP A 195 7.76 0.93 -0.22
CA TRP A 195 7.69 2.40 -0.25
C TRP A 195 6.54 2.88 0.62
N VAL A 196 6.79 3.86 1.49
CA VAL A 196 5.75 4.49 2.32
C VAL A 196 5.89 6.00 2.30
N SER A 197 4.75 6.70 2.21
CA SER A 197 4.68 8.16 2.35
C SER A 197 3.51 8.56 3.23
N MET A 198 3.81 9.40 4.22
CA MET A 198 2.86 9.90 5.21
C MET A 198 3.19 11.34 5.58
N TYR A 199 2.18 12.19 5.62
CA TYR A 199 2.31 13.58 6.09
C TYR A 199 1.48 13.77 7.36
N TRP A 200 1.77 14.84 8.10
CA TRP A 200 1.03 15.24 9.31
C TRP A 200 1.14 14.26 10.50
N ILE A 201 2.34 13.73 10.72
CA ILE A 201 2.64 12.92 11.90
C ILE A 201 2.78 13.81 13.13
N LYS A 202 2.16 13.40 14.23
CA LYS A 202 2.32 13.99 15.56
C LYS A 202 2.45 12.87 16.58
N SER A 203 3.69 12.49 16.85
CA SER A 203 4.01 11.38 17.76
C SER A 203 4.83 11.87 18.94
N ASP A 204 4.64 11.22 20.10
CA ASP A 204 5.62 11.39 21.18
C ASP A 204 6.87 10.57 20.86
N THR A 205 6.72 9.26 20.67
CA THR A 205 7.83 8.38 20.28
C THR A 205 7.52 7.71 18.95
N LEU A 206 8.51 7.66 18.05
CA LEU A 206 8.45 6.94 16.78
C LEU A 206 9.70 6.08 16.60
N THR A 207 9.50 4.78 16.43
CA THR A 207 10.55 3.84 16.04
C THR A 207 10.37 3.38 14.60
N ILE A 208 11.44 3.48 13.80
CA ILE A 208 11.50 3.07 12.41
C ILE A 208 12.58 2.01 12.26
N ARG A 209 12.22 0.87 11.67
CA ARG A 209 13.17 -0.19 11.29
C ARG A 209 12.95 -0.57 9.85
N ALA A 210 13.98 -0.49 9.01
CA ALA A 210 13.82 -0.71 7.58
C ALA A 210 14.98 -1.52 6.98
N ARG A 211 14.65 -2.61 6.28
CA ARG A 211 15.63 -3.52 5.63
C ARG A 211 15.30 -3.72 4.15
N GLY A 212 16.31 -4.02 3.35
CA GLY A 212 16.19 -4.16 1.90
C GLY A 212 16.20 -2.82 1.16
N LYS A 213 15.55 -2.78 0.00
CA LYS A 213 15.43 -1.60 -0.86
C LYS A 213 14.14 -0.85 -0.52
N THR A 214 14.16 -0.16 0.62
CA THR A 214 12.98 0.54 1.13
C THR A 214 13.12 2.05 1.01
N PHE A 215 11.99 2.74 0.88
CA PHE A 215 11.96 4.19 0.89
C PHE A 215 10.82 4.69 1.78
N ILE A 216 11.16 5.57 2.71
CA ILE A 216 10.25 6.09 3.72
C ILE A 216 10.26 7.61 3.60
N GLN A 217 9.11 8.23 3.40
CA GLN A 217 8.98 9.69 3.39
C GLN A 217 7.96 10.13 4.43
N LEU A 218 8.42 10.80 5.48
CA LEU A 218 7.58 11.25 6.59
C LEU A 218 7.67 12.76 6.78
N ALA A 219 6.55 13.38 7.17
CA ALA A 219 6.51 14.78 7.59
C ALA A 219 5.68 14.99 8.85
N GLY A 220 6.09 15.91 9.71
CA GLY A 220 5.40 16.25 10.95
C GLY A 220 6.33 16.57 12.11
N ILE A 221 5.87 16.26 13.33
CA ILE A 221 6.60 16.49 14.58
C ILE A 221 6.68 15.22 15.43
N VAL A 222 7.85 14.97 16.01
CA VAL A 222 8.10 13.86 16.92
C VAL A 222 8.89 14.34 18.13
N ASN A 223 8.59 13.86 19.34
CA ASN A 223 9.42 14.17 20.51
C ASN A 223 10.71 13.32 20.52
N LYS A 224 10.59 12.00 20.36
CA LYS A 224 11.71 11.05 20.24
C LYS A 224 11.59 10.22 18.97
N LEU A 225 12.59 10.33 18.09
CA LEU A 225 12.73 9.56 16.87
C LEU A 225 13.88 8.55 17.02
N ASP A 226 13.60 7.28 16.75
CA ASP A 226 14.57 6.18 16.68
C ASP A 226 14.49 5.55 15.29
N VAL A 227 15.60 5.57 14.54
CA VAL A 227 15.68 5.12 13.15
C VAL A 227 16.83 4.15 13.01
N GLU A 228 16.54 2.96 12.49
CA GLU A 228 17.54 1.93 12.22
C GLU A 228 17.34 1.36 10.81
N LEU A 229 18.35 1.53 9.96
CA LEU A 229 18.28 1.22 8.52
C LEU A 229 19.40 0.25 8.11
N TRP A 230 19.09 -0.69 7.24
CA TRP A 230 20.04 -1.65 6.67
C TRP A 230 19.92 -1.75 5.15
N ASP A 231 20.88 -2.43 4.54
CA ASP A 231 20.95 -2.70 3.10
C ASP A 231 20.97 -1.41 2.26
N THR A 232 19.87 -1.08 1.59
CA THR A 232 19.72 0.13 0.74
C THR A 232 18.48 0.92 1.15
N ALA A 233 18.09 0.79 2.42
CA ALA A 233 16.94 1.50 2.97
C ALA A 233 17.22 3.00 3.03
N HIS A 234 16.24 3.80 2.61
CA HIS A 234 16.31 5.25 2.64
C HIS A 234 15.17 5.83 3.48
N PHE A 235 15.53 6.52 4.56
CA PHE A 235 14.61 7.34 5.33
C PHE A 235 14.76 8.81 4.94
N ASN A 236 13.73 9.37 4.31
CA ASN A 236 13.61 10.80 4.06
C ASN A 236 12.72 11.45 5.13
N GLY A 237 13.37 11.96 6.18
CA GLY A 237 12.77 12.69 7.29
C GLY A 237 12.99 14.20 7.23
N ARG A 238 13.31 14.77 6.07
CA ARG A 238 13.58 16.23 5.92
C ARG A 238 12.43 17.13 6.36
N TYR A 239 11.21 16.60 6.41
CA TYR A 239 10.03 17.34 6.87
C TYR A 239 9.49 16.80 8.21
N LEU A 240 10.22 15.90 8.86
CA LEU A 240 9.88 15.32 10.15
C LEU A 240 10.79 15.91 11.23
N ARG A 241 10.31 16.96 11.88
CA ARG A 241 11.05 17.63 12.95
C ARG A 241 10.99 16.80 14.22
N SER A 242 12.14 16.43 14.75
CA SER A 242 12.26 15.65 15.98
C SER A 242 13.00 16.42 17.07
N LYS A 243 12.54 16.37 18.33
CA LYS A 243 13.29 16.99 19.44
C LYS A 243 14.55 16.18 19.75
N ARG A 244 14.43 14.86 19.79
CA ARG A 244 15.53 13.92 20.03
C ARG A 244 15.59 12.89 18.91
N THR A 245 16.76 12.67 18.35
CA THR A 245 16.97 11.72 17.26
C THR A 245 18.09 10.74 17.58
N PHE A 246 17.78 9.46 17.42
CA PHE A 246 18.74 8.37 17.41
C PHE A 246 18.67 7.76 16.01
N ALA A 247 19.74 7.87 15.23
CA ALA A 247 19.79 7.34 13.87
C ALA A 247 20.96 6.37 13.73
N LYS A 248 20.67 5.18 13.21
CA LYS A 248 21.64 4.13 12.92
C LYS A 248 21.48 3.70 11.47
N THR A 249 22.58 3.74 10.73
CA THR A 249 22.61 3.32 9.33
C THR A 249 23.70 2.27 9.13
N HIS A 250 23.37 1.25 8.36
CA HIS A 250 24.26 0.14 8.02
C HIS A 250 24.31 -0.06 6.50
N ASN A 251 25.31 -0.79 6.02
CA ASN A 251 25.52 -1.14 4.61
C ASN A 251 25.57 0.07 3.67
N LYS A 252 24.52 0.31 2.89
CA LYS A 252 24.38 1.43 1.93
C LYS A 252 23.08 2.21 2.18
N SER A 253 22.60 2.20 3.43
CA SER A 253 21.39 2.90 3.82
C SER A 253 21.64 4.40 3.99
N VAL A 254 20.57 5.18 3.88
CA VAL A 254 20.63 6.65 3.95
C VAL A 254 19.54 7.16 4.87
N ALA A 255 19.88 8.08 5.78
CA ALA A 255 18.91 8.77 6.63
C ALA A 255 19.01 10.29 6.51
N ASP A 256 17.98 10.95 6.00
CA ASP A 256 17.78 12.39 6.12
C ASP A 256 17.01 12.71 7.42
N ILE A 257 17.59 13.53 8.30
CA ILE A 257 17.03 13.84 9.62
C ILE A 257 16.98 15.34 9.93
N ILE A 258 16.00 15.73 10.76
CA ILE A 258 15.92 17.04 11.41
C ILE A 258 15.77 16.85 12.92
N ALA A 259 16.85 17.06 13.66
CA ALA A 259 16.88 17.10 15.12
C ALA A 259 16.93 18.56 15.60
N VAL A 260 16.17 18.89 16.66
CA VAL A 260 16.14 20.25 17.22
C VAL A 260 16.93 20.38 18.51
N LYS A 261 16.87 19.40 19.42
CA LYS A 261 17.57 19.48 20.70
C LYS A 261 18.76 18.54 20.79
N HIS A 262 18.53 17.25 20.54
CA HIS A 262 19.55 16.23 20.75
C HIS A 262 19.64 15.31 19.53
N GLN A 263 20.85 15.15 19.02
CA GLN A 263 21.15 14.22 17.94
C GLN A 263 22.22 13.21 18.38
N HIS A 264 21.91 11.93 18.17
CA HIS A 264 22.84 10.83 18.29
C HIS A 264 22.82 10.03 16.99
N THR A 265 23.96 9.94 16.32
CA THR A 265 24.07 9.24 15.04
C THR A 265 25.16 8.17 15.10
N PHE A 266 24.91 7.08 14.38
CA PHE A 266 25.87 6.00 14.17
C PHE A 266 25.79 5.52 12.72
N ALA A 267 26.78 5.88 11.91
CA ALA A 267 26.91 5.44 10.52
C ALA A 267 28.05 4.42 10.40
N THR A 268 27.75 3.27 9.80
CA THR A 268 28.74 2.20 9.55
C THR A 268 28.67 1.69 8.12
N ASP A 269 29.71 0.95 7.71
CA ASP A 269 29.89 0.38 6.36
C ASP A 269 30.04 1.48 5.32
N ALA A 270 29.16 1.60 4.34
CA ALA A 270 29.14 2.67 3.32
C ALA A 270 27.80 3.41 3.36
N SER A 271 27.32 3.71 4.58
CA SER A 271 26.02 4.33 4.83
C SER A 271 26.14 5.80 5.24
N ASP A 272 25.09 6.58 4.97
CA ASP A 272 25.11 8.03 5.15
C ASP A 272 23.98 8.54 6.03
N ILE A 273 24.27 9.52 6.87
CA ILE A 273 23.29 10.28 7.64
C ILE A 273 23.43 11.77 7.29
N TYR A 274 22.36 12.34 6.76
CA TYR A 274 22.26 13.75 6.38
C TYR A 274 21.42 14.52 7.38
N PHE A 275 21.94 15.60 7.95
CA PHE A 275 21.16 16.46 8.85
C PHE A 275 20.90 17.84 8.24
N TYR A 276 19.70 18.37 8.49
CA TYR A 276 19.21 19.64 7.92
C TYR A 276 18.92 20.69 8.99
N ASN A 277 19.42 20.50 10.22
CA ASN A 277 19.32 21.48 11.31
C ASN A 277 20.46 21.28 12.31
N ILE A 278 20.92 22.35 12.97
CA ILE A 278 21.85 22.23 14.11
C ILE A 278 21.02 21.98 15.38
N PRO A 279 21.23 20.86 16.09
CA PRO A 279 20.63 20.63 17.40
C PRO A 279 21.46 21.27 18.52
N ASP A 280 20.84 21.55 19.69
CA ASP A 280 21.54 22.06 20.88
C ASP A 280 22.74 21.19 21.28
N THR A 281 22.60 19.87 21.18
CA THR A 281 23.68 18.92 21.43
C THR A 281 23.75 17.85 20.35
N LYS A 282 24.96 17.42 20.02
CA LYS A 282 25.23 16.50 18.93
C LYS A 282 26.33 15.51 19.31
N ALA A 283 26.11 14.22 19.06
CA ALA A 283 27.11 13.17 19.17
C ALA A 283 27.03 12.27 17.93
N ASP A 284 28.08 12.28 17.11
CA ASP A 284 28.14 11.49 15.88
C ASP A 284 29.26 10.46 15.98
N PHE A 285 28.95 9.24 15.55
CA PHE A 285 29.88 8.13 15.48
C PHE A 285 29.90 7.57 14.06
N MET A 286 31.09 7.47 13.49
CA MET A 286 31.33 6.99 12.13
C MET A 286 32.32 5.83 12.19
N VAL A 287 32.03 4.75 11.46
CA VAL A 287 32.86 3.54 11.38
C VAL A 287 32.96 3.10 9.92
N PHE A 288 34.12 2.59 9.52
CA PHE A 288 34.44 2.24 8.12
C PHE A 288 34.25 3.46 7.19
N ASP A 289 33.49 3.33 6.10
CA ASP A 289 33.20 4.39 5.14
C ASP A 289 31.86 5.10 5.46
N GLY A 290 31.31 4.92 6.67
CA GLY A 290 30.06 5.55 7.08
C GLY A 290 30.23 7.06 7.34
N SER A 291 29.26 7.87 6.92
CA SER A 291 29.37 9.34 6.98
C SER A 291 28.19 10.02 7.67
N VAL A 292 28.45 11.17 8.30
CA VAL A 292 27.42 12.06 8.86
C VAL A 292 27.67 13.48 8.35
N LEU A 293 26.82 14.00 7.47
CA LEU A 293 27.06 15.24 6.73
C LEU A 293 26.01 16.32 7.01
N ASP A 294 26.49 17.57 7.09
CA ASP A 294 25.65 18.76 7.16
C ASP A 294 25.13 19.11 5.77
N MET A 295 23.81 19.07 5.61
CA MET A 295 23.15 19.34 4.33
C MET A 295 22.25 20.57 4.39
N ARG A 296 22.43 21.44 5.40
CA ARG A 296 21.73 22.72 5.46
C ARG A 296 22.11 23.58 4.25
N ASP A 297 21.13 24.31 3.74
CA ASP A 297 21.40 25.36 2.76
C ASP A 297 22.36 26.36 3.39
N TRP A 298 23.45 26.68 2.68
CA TRP A 298 24.36 27.72 3.13
C TRP A 298 23.64 29.06 3.09
N ASP A 299 23.71 29.80 4.20
CA ASP A 299 23.23 31.17 4.23
C ASP A 299 24.03 31.98 3.18
N GLN A 300 23.35 32.80 2.38
CA GLN A 300 23.99 33.67 1.40
C GLN A 300 25.04 34.59 2.05
N TYR A 301 24.91 34.88 3.35
CA TYR A 301 25.92 35.60 4.11
C TYR A 301 27.23 34.84 4.31
N ALA A 302 27.19 33.52 4.45
CA ALA A 302 28.37 32.66 4.61
C ALA A 302 29.10 32.36 3.29
N LEU A 303 28.48 32.71 2.16
CA LEU A 303 29.04 32.60 0.80
C LEU A 303 29.84 33.85 0.36
N ARG A 304 29.87 34.91 1.16
CA ARG A 304 30.66 36.11 0.84
C ARG A 304 32.15 35.81 1.06
N GLU A 305 32.97 36.10 0.05
CA GLU A 305 34.42 36.12 0.25
C GLU A 305 34.77 37.06 1.41
N TYR A 306 35.66 36.61 2.29
CA TYR A 306 36.18 37.46 3.36
C TYR A 306 36.90 38.66 2.74
N ASP A 307 36.28 39.83 2.83
CA ASP A 307 36.92 41.09 2.53
C ASP A 307 37.31 41.82 3.83
N ARG A 308 38.02 42.94 3.69
CA ARG A 308 38.48 43.73 4.84
C ARG A 308 37.33 44.40 5.64
N TYR A 309 36.08 44.29 5.19
CA TYR A 309 34.92 44.97 5.75
C TYR A 309 33.92 44.02 6.39
N ASN A 310 34.09 42.71 6.24
CA ASN A 310 33.19 41.69 6.80
C ASN A 310 33.94 40.63 7.63
N LYS A 311 34.85 41.09 8.50
CA LYS A 311 35.52 40.29 9.54
C LYS A 311 34.63 40.11 10.77
#